data_AF-A0A412FDZ4-F1
#
_entry.id   AF-A0A412FDZ4-F1
#
_cell.length_a   1.000
_cell.length_b   1.000
_cell.length_c   1.000
_cell.angle_alpha   90.00
_cell.angle_beta   90.00
_cell.angle_gamma   90.00
#
_symmetry.space_group_name_H-M   'P 1'
#
loop_
_entity.id
_entity.type
_entity.pdbx_description
1 polymer ?
#
loop_
_entity_poly.entity_id
_entity_poly.type
_entity_poly.pdbx_seq_one_letter_code
_entity_poly.pdbx_strand_id
1 'polypeptide(L)' 'REWLEQGKRMGKQEGLERGELCKVIKLVLKNMKKGKLISEIAEILDEDETVIRQIFICHEEHPDWTADQIA' A
#
# COMPACT_ATOMS: atom_id res chain seq x y z
N ARG A 1 14.07 31.35 1.37
CA ARG A 1 13.10 30.96 0.32
C ARG A 1 13.30 29.49 -0.09
N GLU A 2 14.55 29.02 -0.18
CA GLU A 2 14.89 27.64 -0.56
C GLU A 2 14.34 26.56 0.39
N TRP A 3 14.39 26.77 1.70
CA TRP A 3 13.83 25.83 2.70
C TRP A 3 12.33 25.54 2.53
N LEU A 4 11.53 26.55 2.14
CA LEU A 4 10.10 26.39 1.93
C LEU A 4 9.81 25.59 0.65
N GLU A 5 10.58 25.82 -0.40
CA GLU A 5 10.46 25.09 -1.67
C GLU A 5 10.96 23.65 -1.54
N GLN A 6 12.02 23.42 -0.75
CA GLN A 6 12.50 22.08 -0.44
C GLN A 6 11.48 21.30 0.40
N GLY A 7 10.89 21.92 1.42
CA GLY A 7 9.81 21.31 2.22
C GLY A 7 8.59 20.93 1.38
N LYS A 8 8.16 21.80 0.45
CA LYS A 8 7.05 21.50 -0.48
C LYS A 8 7.38 20.33 -1.42
N ARG A 9 8.62 20.25 -1.92
CA ARG A 9 9.04 19.13 -2.79
C ARG A 9 9.05 17.81 -2.04
N MET A 10 9.62 17.77 -0.84
CA MET A 10 9.66 16.57 0.00
C MET A 10 8.24 16.11 0.34
N GLY A 11 7.38 17.01 0.84
CA GLY A 11 5.99 16.64 1.15
C GLY A 11 5.16 16.21 -0.06
N LYS A 12 5.44 16.74 -1.26
CA LYS A 12 4.81 16.27 -2.50
C LYS A 12 5.28 14.87 -2.88
N GLN A 13 6.57 14.58 -2.72
CA GLN A 13 7.14 13.28 -3.01
C GLN A 13 6.60 12.22 -2.04
N GLU A 14 6.64 12.49 -0.73
CA GLU A 14 6.08 11.60 0.28
C GLU A 14 4.59 11.34 0.05
N GLY A 15 3.83 12.37 -0.33
CA GLY A 15 2.41 12.21 -0.68
C GLY A 15 2.16 11.37 -1.93
N LEU A 16 3.07 11.40 -2.92
CA LEU A 16 3.00 10.56 -4.10
C LEU A 16 3.27 9.09 -3.72
N GLU A 17 4.38 8.84 -3.01
CA GLU A 17 4.81 7.51 -2.59
C GLU A 17 3.75 6.85 -1.71
N ARG A 18 3.23 7.57 -0.71
CA ARG A 18 2.13 7.09 0.15
C ARG A 18 0.84 6.83 -0.64
N GLY A 19 0.57 7.66 -1.64
CA GLY A 19 -0.59 7.50 -2.52
C GLY A 19 -0.50 6.24 -3.39
N GLU A 20 0.68 5.92 -3.89
CA GLU A 20 0.94 4.69 -4.65
C GLU A 20 0.84 3.45 -3.78
N LEU A 21 1.46 3.46 -2.59
CA LEU A 21 1.36 2.37 -1.63
C LEU A 21 -0.10 2.10 -1.21
N CYS A 22 -0.86 3.16 -0.91
CA CYS A 22 -2.27 3.04 -0.54
C CYS A 22 -3.14 2.45 -1.68
N LYS A 23 -2.77 2.67 -2.96
CA LYS A 23 -3.44 2.02 -4.09
C LYS A 23 -3.13 0.52 -4.13
N VAL A 24 -1.87 0.13 -3.97
CA VAL A 24 -1.46 -1.28 -3.91
C VAL A 24 -2.23 -2.00 -2.81
N ILE A 25 -2.21 -1.46 -1.58
CA ILE A 25 -2.95 -2.05 -0.44
C ILE A 25 -4.44 -2.21 -0.74
N LYS A 26 -5.10 -1.20 -1.32
CA LYS A 26 -6.53 -1.31 -1.70
C LYS A 26 -6.77 -2.45 -2.70
N LEU A 27 -5.89 -2.61 -3.68
CA LEU A 27 -5.99 -3.68 -4.68
C LEU A 27 -5.75 -5.06 -4.05
N VAL A 28 -4.78 -5.16 -3.14
CA VAL A 28 -4.51 -6.39 -2.38
C VAL A 28 -5.74 -6.79 -1.56
N LEU A 29 -6.23 -5.91 -0.68
CA LEU A 29 -7.41 -6.19 0.17
C LEU A 29 -8.64 -6.54 -0.67
N LYS A 30 -8.83 -5.91 -1.83
CA LYS A 30 -9.92 -6.22 -2.76
C LYS A 30 -9.79 -7.63 -3.34
N ASN A 31 -8.59 -8.08 -3.69
CA ASN A 31 -8.37 -9.43 -4.21
C ASN A 31 -8.42 -10.49 -3.10
N MET A 32 -7.96 -10.17 -1.89
CA MET A 32 -8.12 -11.02 -0.70
C MET A 32 -9.60 -11.30 -0.40
N LYS A 33 -10.45 -10.27 -0.45
CA LYS A 33 -11.92 -10.42 -0.29
C LYS A 33 -12.56 -11.29 -1.37
N LYS A 34 -11.90 -11.48 -2.51
CA LYS A 34 -12.33 -12.41 -3.57
C LYS A 34 -11.80 -13.84 -3.38
N GLY A 35 -11.05 -14.10 -2.30
CA GLY A 35 -10.48 -15.41 -1.98
C GLY A 35 -9.26 -15.80 -2.81
N LYS A 36 -8.56 -14.83 -3.42
CA LYS A 36 -7.35 -15.10 -4.20
C LYS A 36 -6.15 -15.38 -3.31
N LEU A 37 -5.26 -16.25 -3.79
CA LEU A 37 -4.03 -16.61 -3.10
C LEU A 37 -2.99 -15.48 -3.20
N ILE A 38 -2.06 -15.42 -2.23
CA ILE A 38 -0.98 -14.42 -2.18
C ILE A 38 -0.19 -14.39 -3.49
N SER A 39 0.21 -15.55 -4.01
CA SER A 39 0.96 -15.67 -5.27
C SER A 39 0.18 -15.16 -6.48
N GLU A 40 -1.13 -15.45 -6.55
CA GLU A 40 -1.99 -14.95 -7.64
C GLU A 40 -2.12 -13.41 -7.57
N ILE A 41 -2.23 -12.85 -6.36
CA ILE A 41 -2.32 -11.39 -6.18
C ILE A 41 -1.00 -10.72 -6.56
N ALA A 42 0.13 -11.30 -6.16
CA ALA A 42 1.47 -10.83 -6.52
C ALA A 42 1.64 -10.78 -8.04
N GLU A 43 1.27 -11.85 -8.74
CA GLU A 43 1.32 -11.90 -10.21
C GLU A 43 0.39 -10.87 -10.88
N ILE A 44 -0.84 -10.70 -10.37
CA ILE A 44 -1.80 -9.72 -10.93
C ILE A 44 -1.33 -8.28 -10.78
N LEU A 45 -0.69 -7.97 -9.65
CA LEU A 45 -0.24 -6.62 -9.32
C LEU A 45 1.19 -6.33 -9.77
N ASP A 46 1.92 -7.34 -10.24
CA ASP A 46 3.36 -7.27 -10.52
C ASP A 46 4.15 -6.80 -9.29
N GLU A 47 3.77 -7.32 -8.13
CA GLU A 47 4.34 -6.97 -6.81
C GLU A 47 5.00 -8.20 -6.18
N ASP A 48 5.93 -7.97 -5.26
CA ASP A 48 6.60 -9.07 -4.56
C ASP A 48 5.64 -9.76 -3.56
N GLU A 49 5.67 -11.10 -3.51
CA GLU A 49 4.82 -11.88 -2.58
C GLU A 49 5.02 -11.48 -1.11
N THR A 50 6.21 -11.00 -0.73
CA THR A 50 6.48 -10.52 0.64
C THR A 50 5.69 -9.26 0.96
N VAL A 51 5.53 -8.34 -0.01
CA VAL A 51 4.72 -7.12 0.15
C VAL A 51 3.25 -7.50 0.33
N ILE A 52 2.74 -8.40 -0.52
CA ILE A 52 1.36 -8.89 -0.41
C ILE A 52 1.12 -9.55 0.95
N ARG A 53 2.06 -10.39 1.39
CA ARG A 53 1.98 -11.09 2.68
C ARG A 53 2.02 -10.13 3.86
N GLN A 54 2.83 -9.08 3.83
CA GLN A 54 2.86 -8.07 4.88
C GLN A 54 1.50 -7.36 5.01
N ILE A 55 0.88 -6.99 3.89
CA ILE A 55 -0.45 -6.39 3.87
C ILE A 55 -1.50 -7.35 4.46
N PHE A 56 -1.38 -8.64 4.13
CA PHE A 56 -2.26 -9.67 4.67
C PHE A 56 -2.15 -9.78 6.19
N ILE A 57 -0.92 -9.83 6.73
CA ILE A 57 -0.66 -9.87 8.18
C ILE A 57 -1.23 -8.62 8.86
N CYS A 58 -0.96 -7.42 8.33
CA CYS A 58 -1.52 -6.17 8.88
C CYS A 58 -3.05 -6.20 8.90
N HIS A 59 -3.69 -6.78 7.87
CA HIS A 59 -5.14 -6.90 7.82
C HIS A 59 -5.69 -7.96 8.79
N GLU A 60 -4.98 -9.06 9.03
CA GLU A 60 -5.38 -10.07 10.02
C GLU A 60 -5.24 -9.55 11.46
N GLU A 61 -4.16 -8.83 11.76
CA GLU A 61 -3.94 -8.22 13.08
C GLU A 61 -4.89 -7.03 13.31
N HIS A 62 -5.20 -6.27 12.25
CA HIS A 62 -6.03 -5.08 12.30
C HIS A 62 -7.06 -5.04 11.15
N PRO A 63 -8.15 -5.81 11.23
CA PRO A 63 -9.15 -5.90 10.15
C PRO A 63 -9.89 -4.60 9.88
N ASP A 64 -9.93 -3.70 10.87
CA ASP A 64 -10.60 -2.39 10.79
C ASP A 64 -9.71 -1.29 10.18
N TRP A 65 -8.41 -1.58 9.95
CA TRP A 65 -7.51 -0.58 9.37
C TRP A 65 -7.82 -0.33 7.91
N THR A 66 -7.83 0.95 7.57
CA THR A 66 -7.92 1.41 6.18
C THR A 66 -6.56 1.29 5.49
N ALA A 67 -6.55 1.28 4.16
CA ALA A 67 -5.30 1.28 3.41
C ALA A 67 -4.37 2.46 3.73
N ASP A 68 -4.92 3.58 4.20
CA ASP A 68 -4.15 4.76 4.63
C ASP A 68 -3.46 4.54 5.99
N GLN A 69 -4.03 3.68 6.84
CA GLN A 69 -3.42 3.28 8.12
C GLN A 69 -2.38 2.18 7.95
N ILE A 70 -2.45 1.42 6.84
CA ILE A 70 -1.47 0.38 6.49
C ILE A 70 -0.30 0.98 5.68
N ALA A 71 -0.53 2.06 4.92
CA ALA A 71 0.48 2.76 4.08
C ALA A 71 1.34 3.75 4.86
#